data_AF-A0AAP1RE84-F1
#
_entry.id   AF-A0AAP1RE84-F1
#
_cell.length_a   1.000
_cell.length_b   1.000
_cell.length_c   1.000
_cell.angle_alpha   90.00
_cell.angle_beta   90.00
_cell.angle_gamma   90.00
#
_symmetry.space_group_name_H-M   'P 1'
#
loop_
_entity.id
_entity.type
_entity.pdbx_description
1 polymer ?
#
loop_
_entity_poly.entity_id
_entity_poly.type
_entity_poly.pdbx_seq_one_letter_code
_entity_poly.pdbx_strand_id
1 'polypeptide(L)'
;MIDNQKIMTNNSSQINKIWDNTNLLYQSITERSTKDGEIRTKEVRTYKNLVFIKYYNRLEIVGSVHYFYNNGLHNANRFTVLSCINVLNELINTFNITPKEFKVIGLEYGVNIQTKEDVNYILDCLRFFGKLRITESQQYKNFYTAGTTYKSLKIYNKTQDCKKHALQNTLRFEAKARKSQVLQKLDIYTLEDLLEPVTYLRLADSLFLQWEKILLFDFKLTGFEKEHQTEFWLDAMKHKDRNKFSNEKKKYLQKLPKESLYFTLKNQLETELKEILKYADLPLVKRVKNNKKKQLIKVLKNVKNMQIDSSTKYHYAYLENQLKNSPRICLITGVNISMQKEDSFLLSHTGLKYLLKTDFSQFEKIRNKFIYPKYRFLDIEIQIKEIAHSIRDKNVIRKRNYNNNQTSIF
;
A
#
# COMPACT_ATOMS: atom_id res chain seq x y z
N MET A 1 5.38 -2.77 -8.39
CA MET A 1 5.36 -4.23 -8.16
C MET A 1 5.29 -4.50 -6.66
N ILE A 2 4.43 -5.41 -6.22
CA ILE A 2 4.41 -5.97 -4.86
C ILE A 2 5.00 -7.38 -4.95
N ASP A 3 5.82 -7.76 -3.99
CA ASP A 3 6.43 -9.09 -3.92
C ASP A 3 6.65 -9.54 -2.47
N ASN A 4 7.05 -10.80 -2.28
CA ASN A 4 7.43 -11.40 -0.99
C ASN A 4 6.43 -11.08 0.14
N GLN A 5 5.19 -11.48 -0.09
CA GLN A 5 4.08 -11.24 0.81
C GLN A 5 4.15 -12.20 1.99
N LYS A 6 3.80 -11.69 3.16
CA LYS A 6 3.51 -12.50 4.35
C LYS A 6 2.12 -12.13 4.85
N ILE A 7 1.15 -13.01 4.66
CA ILE A 7 -0.22 -12.86 5.16
C ILE A 7 -0.51 -13.90 6.23
N MET A 8 -1.43 -13.58 7.14
CA MET A 8 -1.73 -14.41 8.30
C MET A 8 -3.21 -14.38 8.65
N THR A 9 -3.78 -15.54 8.97
CA THR A 9 -5.11 -15.66 9.58
C THR A 9 -5.04 -16.48 10.87
N ASN A 10 -5.93 -16.16 11.80
CA ASN A 10 -6.19 -16.96 12.99
C ASN A 10 -7.61 -17.56 12.96
N ASN A 11 -8.35 -17.39 11.86
CA ASN A 11 -9.70 -17.93 11.72
C ASN A 11 -9.62 -19.44 11.45
N SER A 12 -10.01 -20.26 12.43
CA SER A 12 -9.96 -21.73 12.33
C SER A 12 -10.73 -22.30 11.13
N SER A 13 -11.85 -21.69 10.75
CA SER A 13 -12.62 -22.12 9.57
C SER A 13 -11.84 -21.90 8.28
N GLN A 14 -11.18 -20.74 8.11
CA GLN A 14 -10.29 -20.50 6.96
C GLN A 14 -9.10 -21.45 6.96
N ILE A 15 -8.50 -21.66 8.14
CA ILE A 15 -7.33 -22.54 8.27
C ILE A 15 -7.68 -23.94 7.79
N ASN A 16 -8.78 -24.53 8.27
CA ASN A 16 -9.18 -25.88 7.88
C ASN A 16 -9.51 -25.95 6.38
N LYS A 17 -10.32 -25.02 5.85
CA LYS A 17 -10.64 -24.97 4.41
C LYS A 17 -9.41 -24.97 3.51
N ILE A 18 -8.38 -24.20 3.89
CA ILE A 18 -7.14 -24.12 3.12
C ILE A 18 -6.30 -25.39 3.31
N TRP A 19 -6.21 -25.89 4.53
CA TRP A 19 -5.39 -27.06 4.86
C TRP A 19 -5.93 -28.35 4.26
N ASP A 20 -7.24 -28.45 4.06
CA ASP A 20 -7.89 -29.61 3.43
C ASP A 20 -7.84 -29.56 1.90
N ASN A 21 -7.28 -28.48 1.32
CA ASN A 21 -7.15 -28.33 -0.12
C ASN A 21 -6.07 -29.27 -0.70
N THR A 22 -6.46 -30.13 -1.64
CA THR A 22 -5.58 -31.14 -2.25
C THR A 22 -4.44 -30.58 -3.08
N ASN A 23 -4.50 -29.30 -3.48
CA ASN A 23 -3.41 -28.65 -4.21
C ASN A 23 -2.18 -28.36 -3.32
N LEU A 24 -2.33 -28.37 -1.99
CA LEU A 24 -1.21 -28.15 -1.07
C LEU A 24 -0.33 -29.40 -0.98
N LEU A 25 0.91 -29.27 -1.43
CA LEU A 25 1.90 -30.33 -1.36
C LEU A 25 2.54 -30.35 0.03
N TYR A 26 2.55 -31.52 0.67
CA TYR A 26 3.26 -31.71 1.94
C TYR A 26 4.75 -31.40 1.80
N GLN A 27 5.31 -30.67 2.77
CA GLN A 27 6.74 -30.39 2.82
C GLN A 27 7.39 -30.90 4.12
N SER A 28 6.86 -30.53 5.28
CA SER A 28 7.42 -30.98 6.56
C SER A 28 6.48 -30.79 7.75
N ILE A 29 6.78 -31.51 8.84
CA ILE A 29 6.20 -31.31 10.16
C ILE A 29 7.33 -31.18 11.18
N THR A 30 7.16 -30.29 12.14
CA THR A 30 8.11 -30.07 13.23
C THR A 30 7.35 -29.91 14.53
N GLU A 31 7.85 -30.55 15.59
CA GLU A 31 7.27 -30.51 16.92
C GLU A 31 8.26 -29.91 17.90
N ARG A 32 7.75 -29.10 18.83
CA ARG A 32 8.56 -28.51 19.89
C ARG A 32 7.81 -28.56 21.20
N SER A 33 8.42 -29.18 22.21
CA SER A 33 7.95 -29.10 23.59
C SER A 33 8.19 -27.69 24.15
N THR A 34 7.16 -27.09 24.76
CA THR A 34 7.29 -25.85 25.52
C THR A 34 7.87 -26.15 26.91
N LYS A 35 8.32 -25.12 27.63
CA LYS A 35 8.79 -25.27 29.01
C LYS A 35 7.71 -25.83 29.95
N ASP A 36 6.45 -25.69 29.54
CA ASP A 36 5.27 -26.09 30.31
C ASP A 36 4.76 -27.49 29.88
N GLY A 37 5.49 -28.20 29.02
CA GLY A 37 5.16 -29.56 28.57
C GLY A 37 4.19 -29.66 27.39
N GLU A 38 3.69 -28.55 26.86
CA GLU A 38 2.83 -28.55 25.66
C GLU A 38 3.65 -28.84 24.39
N ILE A 39 3.17 -29.75 23.54
CA ILE A 39 3.76 -29.96 22.21
C ILE A 39 3.14 -28.96 21.23
N ARG A 40 3.98 -28.12 20.63
CA ARG A 40 3.58 -27.21 19.55
C ARG A 40 4.02 -27.74 18.20
N THR A 41 3.04 -28.11 17.39
CA THR A 41 3.25 -28.57 16.02
C THR A 41 3.28 -27.40 15.04
N LYS A 42 4.22 -27.45 14.10
CA LYS A 42 4.30 -26.60 12.93
C LYS A 42 4.37 -27.50 11.69
N GLU A 43 3.33 -27.43 10.86
CA GLU A 43 3.25 -28.15 9.59
C GLU A 43 3.44 -27.17 8.44
N VAL A 44 4.18 -27.59 7.42
CA VAL A 44 4.53 -26.79 6.25
C VAL A 44 4.07 -27.52 5.00
N ARG A 45 3.33 -26.79 4.17
CA ARG A 45 2.92 -27.21 2.82
C ARG A 45 3.27 -26.14 1.80
N THR A 46 3.29 -26.51 0.52
CA THR A 46 3.66 -25.59 -0.55
C THR A 46 2.67 -25.62 -1.71
N TYR A 47 2.62 -24.53 -2.44
CA TYR A 47 1.90 -24.43 -3.71
C TYR A 47 2.59 -23.42 -4.64
N LYS A 48 3.06 -23.90 -5.80
CA LYS A 48 3.64 -23.08 -6.88
C LYS A 48 4.73 -22.06 -6.48
N ASN A 49 5.45 -22.29 -5.37
CA ASN A 49 6.48 -21.44 -4.70
C ASN A 49 6.03 -20.73 -3.41
N LEU A 50 4.74 -20.75 -3.09
CA LEU A 50 4.21 -20.22 -1.85
C LEU A 50 4.33 -21.27 -0.77
N VAL A 51 4.65 -20.82 0.45
CA VAL A 51 4.83 -21.65 1.63
C VAL A 51 3.68 -21.35 2.60
N PHE A 52 2.93 -22.39 2.93
CA PHE A 52 1.82 -22.37 3.87
C PHE A 52 2.33 -23.00 5.17
N ILE A 53 2.31 -22.22 6.25
CA ILE A 53 2.85 -22.64 7.55
C ILE A 53 1.70 -22.62 8.56
N LYS A 54 1.22 -23.82 8.92
CA LYS A 54 0.20 -24.00 9.95
C LYS A 54 0.88 -24.16 11.30
N TYR A 55 0.53 -23.25 12.19
CA TYR A 55 0.78 -23.34 13.63
C TYR A 55 -0.50 -23.75 14.33
N TYR A 56 -0.39 -24.11 15.62
CA TYR A 56 -1.55 -24.49 16.43
C TYR A 56 -2.70 -23.46 16.45
N ASN A 57 -2.42 -22.15 16.30
CA ASN A 57 -3.42 -21.08 16.39
C ASN A 57 -3.49 -20.13 15.18
N ARG A 58 -2.70 -20.38 14.13
CA ARG A 58 -2.66 -19.51 12.96
C ARG A 58 -2.12 -20.21 11.73
N LEU A 59 -2.46 -19.66 10.58
CA LEU A 59 -1.86 -19.99 9.30
C LEU A 59 -1.11 -18.76 8.77
N GLU A 60 0.13 -18.95 8.37
CA GLU A 60 0.92 -17.97 7.64
C GLU A 60 1.10 -18.43 6.19
N ILE A 61 0.86 -17.55 5.23
CA ILE A 61 1.17 -17.78 3.82
C ILE A 61 2.28 -16.81 3.45
N VAL A 62 3.41 -17.36 3.00
CA VAL A 62 4.63 -16.62 2.71
C VAL A 62 5.11 -16.96 1.31
N GLY A 63 5.45 -15.96 0.52
CA GLY A 63 6.14 -16.20 -0.75
C GLY A 63 6.04 -15.05 -1.72
N SER A 64 6.65 -15.25 -2.87
CA SER A 64 6.68 -14.27 -3.94
C SER A 64 5.51 -14.49 -4.89
N VAL A 65 4.56 -13.57 -4.90
CA VAL A 65 3.48 -13.55 -5.89
C VAL A 65 3.99 -13.27 -7.31
N HIS A 66 5.18 -12.66 -7.44
CA HIS A 66 5.77 -12.40 -8.74
C HIS A 66 6.44 -13.67 -9.30
N TYR A 67 7.11 -14.45 -8.47
CA TYR A 67 7.52 -15.80 -8.88
C TYR A 67 6.30 -16.67 -9.19
N PHE A 68 5.24 -16.60 -8.39
CA PHE A 68 3.98 -17.31 -8.68
C PHE A 68 3.44 -16.97 -10.09
N TYR A 69 3.38 -15.66 -10.40
CA TYR A 69 3.00 -15.17 -11.74
C TYR A 69 3.84 -15.77 -12.88
N ASN A 70 5.12 -16.02 -12.61
CA ASN A 70 6.06 -16.61 -13.56
C ASN A 70 6.27 -18.12 -13.30
N ASN A 71 5.27 -18.83 -12.78
CA ASN A 71 5.30 -20.28 -12.55
C ASN A 71 6.51 -20.76 -11.72
N GLY A 72 6.93 -19.96 -10.73
CA GLY A 72 8.04 -20.26 -9.84
C GLY A 72 9.44 -19.99 -10.43
N LEU A 73 9.56 -19.38 -11.61
CA LEU A 73 10.85 -19.24 -12.31
C LEU A 73 11.64 -17.99 -11.93
N HIS A 74 11.00 -16.81 -11.88
CA HIS A 74 11.70 -15.54 -11.63
C HIS A 74 10.79 -14.39 -11.15
N ASN A 75 11.39 -13.30 -10.66
CA ASN A 75 10.73 -12.01 -10.39
C ASN A 75 11.40 -10.81 -11.11
N ALA A 76 11.95 -11.08 -12.30
CA ALA A 76 12.74 -10.10 -13.04
C ALA A 76 11.92 -9.29 -14.05
N ASN A 77 10.93 -9.89 -14.71
CA ASN A 77 10.08 -9.21 -15.70
C ASN A 77 9.18 -8.13 -15.06
N ARG A 78 8.49 -7.36 -15.90
CA ARG A 78 7.56 -6.32 -15.47
C ARG A 78 6.33 -6.97 -14.80
N PHE A 79 6.16 -6.75 -13.50
CA PHE A 79 4.96 -7.17 -12.75
C PHE A 79 4.05 -6.00 -12.48
N THR A 80 2.99 -5.91 -13.29
CA THR A 80 2.03 -4.79 -13.24
C THR A 80 1.10 -4.90 -12.04
N VAL A 81 0.41 -3.79 -11.72
CA VAL A 81 -0.64 -3.78 -10.69
C VAL A 81 -1.74 -4.77 -11.04
N LEU A 82 -2.20 -4.79 -12.29
CA LEU A 82 -3.24 -5.69 -12.76
C LEU A 82 -2.80 -7.16 -12.64
N SER A 83 -1.59 -7.50 -13.07
CA SER A 83 -1.03 -8.84 -12.91
C SER A 83 -1.00 -9.25 -11.43
N CYS A 84 -0.64 -8.33 -10.53
CA CYS A 84 -0.63 -8.59 -9.10
C CYS A 84 -2.04 -8.87 -8.55
N ILE A 85 -3.03 -8.03 -8.88
CA ILE A 85 -4.42 -8.22 -8.45
C ILE A 85 -4.98 -9.54 -9.00
N ASN A 86 -4.69 -9.87 -10.25
CA ASN A 86 -5.13 -11.12 -10.87
C ASN A 86 -4.55 -12.35 -10.17
N VAL A 87 -3.25 -12.35 -9.86
CA VAL A 87 -2.61 -13.42 -9.09
C VAL A 87 -3.19 -13.54 -7.69
N LEU A 88 -3.45 -12.42 -7.01
CA LEU A 88 -4.10 -12.44 -5.71
C LEU A 88 -5.51 -13.04 -5.79
N ASN A 89 -6.29 -12.68 -6.82
CA ASN A 89 -7.61 -13.26 -7.06
C ASN A 89 -7.55 -14.75 -7.40
N GLU A 90 -6.55 -15.20 -8.17
CA GLU A 90 -6.31 -16.62 -8.45
C GLU A 90 -6.06 -17.38 -7.14
N LEU A 91 -5.19 -16.87 -6.27
CA LEU A 91 -4.94 -17.47 -4.96
C LEU A 91 -6.18 -17.47 -4.08
N ILE A 92 -6.95 -16.39 -4.09
CA ILE A 92 -8.19 -16.26 -3.34
C ILE A 92 -9.19 -17.34 -3.76
N ASN A 93 -9.38 -17.53 -5.06
CA ASN A 93 -10.32 -18.51 -5.59
C ASN A 93 -9.82 -19.95 -5.37
N THR A 94 -8.53 -20.20 -5.60
CA THR A 94 -7.92 -21.54 -5.47
C THR A 94 -8.07 -22.11 -4.06
N PHE A 95 -7.93 -21.24 -3.05
CA PHE A 95 -7.95 -21.63 -1.64
C PHE A 95 -9.20 -21.18 -0.90
N ASN A 96 -10.19 -20.63 -1.60
CA ASN A 96 -11.42 -20.07 -1.04
C ASN A 96 -11.16 -19.09 0.13
N ILE A 97 -10.13 -18.25 -0.03
CA ILE A 97 -9.69 -17.30 0.99
C ILE A 97 -10.71 -16.18 1.12
N THR A 98 -11.12 -15.86 2.34
CA THR A 98 -11.83 -14.61 2.62
C THR A 98 -10.83 -13.47 2.87
N PRO A 99 -10.64 -12.51 1.95
CA PRO A 99 -9.47 -11.60 1.98
C PRO A 99 -9.40 -10.71 3.23
N LYS A 100 -10.54 -10.35 3.82
CA LYS A 100 -10.61 -9.54 5.05
C LYS A 100 -10.06 -10.27 6.28
N GLU A 101 -10.03 -11.60 6.26
CA GLU A 101 -9.61 -12.42 7.40
C GLU A 101 -8.09 -12.63 7.43
N PHE A 102 -7.39 -12.26 6.35
CA PHE A 102 -5.96 -12.38 6.21
C PHE A 102 -5.28 -11.04 6.44
N LYS A 103 -4.58 -10.90 7.56
CA LYS A 103 -3.76 -9.72 7.88
C LYS A 103 -2.48 -9.72 7.07
N VAL A 104 -2.09 -8.57 6.52
CA VAL A 104 -0.79 -8.39 5.87
C VAL A 104 0.26 -8.06 6.93
N ILE A 105 1.20 -8.97 7.13
CA ILE A 105 2.27 -8.87 8.14
C ILE A 105 3.54 -8.25 7.53
N GLY A 106 3.86 -8.65 6.31
CA GLY A 106 5.06 -8.22 5.60
C GLY A 106 4.81 -8.11 4.11
N LEU A 107 5.54 -7.19 3.48
CA LEU A 107 5.39 -6.85 2.08
C LEU A 107 6.70 -6.28 1.54
N GLU A 108 7.12 -6.73 0.36
CA GLU A 108 8.09 -6.01 -0.46
C GLU A 108 7.34 -5.29 -1.58
N TYR A 109 7.77 -4.07 -1.90
CA TYR A 109 7.22 -3.33 -3.02
C TYR A 109 8.31 -2.47 -3.63
N GLY A 110 8.33 -2.39 -4.96
CA GLY A 110 9.39 -1.72 -5.69
C GLY A 110 9.13 -1.61 -7.17
N VAL A 111 10.11 -1.07 -7.87
CA VAL A 111 10.10 -0.88 -9.32
C VAL A 111 11.45 -1.25 -9.92
N ASN A 112 11.42 -1.60 -11.20
CA ASN A 112 12.61 -1.80 -12.02
C ASN A 112 12.85 -0.49 -12.76
N ILE A 113 14.05 0.05 -12.65
CA ILE A 113 14.46 1.27 -13.35
C ILE A 113 15.45 0.83 -14.43
N GLN A 114 15.10 1.09 -15.70
CA GLN A 114 16.04 0.93 -16.82
C GLN A 114 16.96 2.14 -16.87
N THR A 115 18.23 1.95 -16.55
CA THR A 115 19.19 3.05 -16.47
C THR A 115 20.01 3.12 -17.75
N LYS A 116 20.41 4.33 -18.16
CA LYS A 116 21.43 4.50 -19.21
C LYS A 116 22.83 4.32 -18.66
N GLU A 117 23.02 4.81 -17.44
CA GLU A 117 24.25 4.65 -16.66
C GLU A 117 24.40 3.22 -16.14
N ASP A 118 25.63 2.72 -16.07
CA ASP A 118 25.90 1.37 -15.57
C ASP A 118 25.38 1.21 -14.14
N VAL A 119 24.64 0.13 -13.88
CA VAL A 119 24.02 -0.09 -12.57
C VAL A 119 25.07 -0.23 -11.47
N ASN A 120 26.22 -0.85 -11.72
CA ASN A 120 27.24 -0.97 -10.67
C ASN A 120 27.85 0.39 -10.33
N TYR A 121 28.10 1.24 -11.33
CA TYR A 121 28.49 2.62 -11.08
C TYR A 121 27.46 3.37 -10.22
N ILE A 122 26.16 3.22 -10.51
CA ILE A 122 25.09 3.82 -9.71
C ILE A 122 25.16 3.35 -8.25
N LEU A 123 25.36 2.05 -8.05
CA LEU A 123 25.45 1.46 -6.72
C LEU A 123 26.68 1.98 -5.97
N ASP A 124 27.81 2.12 -6.66
CA ASP A 124 29.05 2.71 -6.12
C ASP A 124 28.90 4.18 -5.72
N CYS A 125 27.91 4.89 -6.26
CA CYS A 125 27.57 6.26 -5.89
C CYS A 125 26.70 6.37 -4.63
N LEU A 126 26.04 5.29 -4.17
CA LEU A 126 25.11 5.32 -3.03
C LEU A 126 25.86 5.53 -1.70
N ARG A 127 25.43 6.50 -0.89
CA ARG A 127 26.12 6.82 0.38
C ARG A 127 25.20 6.77 1.59
N PHE A 128 24.11 7.54 1.56
CA PHE A 128 23.22 7.64 2.71
C PHE A 128 21.74 7.51 2.33
N PHE A 129 20.99 6.95 3.25
CA PHE A 129 19.53 6.90 3.25
C PHE A 129 19.03 7.60 4.51
N GLY A 130 18.64 8.88 4.35
CA GLY A 130 18.44 9.77 5.50
C GLY A 130 19.76 9.93 6.25
N LYS A 131 19.76 9.68 7.56
CA LYS A 131 20.98 9.71 8.39
C LYS A 131 21.67 8.33 8.54
N LEU A 132 21.19 7.32 7.82
CA LEU A 132 21.78 5.98 7.86
C LEU A 132 22.72 5.79 6.68
N ARG A 133 23.87 5.15 6.90
CA ARG A 133 24.72 4.68 5.79
C ARG A 133 24.01 3.59 5.02
N ILE A 134 24.18 3.61 3.71
CA ILE A 134 23.79 2.51 2.84
C ILE A 134 24.96 1.53 2.83
N THR A 135 24.69 0.25 3.06
CA THR A 135 25.72 -0.79 3.13
C THR A 135 25.40 -1.90 2.16
N GLU A 136 26.44 -2.45 1.52
CA GLU A 136 26.32 -3.66 0.73
C GLU A 136 25.93 -4.86 1.61
N SER A 137 25.16 -5.78 1.06
CA SER A 137 24.77 -7.04 1.67
C SER A 137 25.99 -7.94 1.79
N GLN A 138 26.19 -8.52 2.97
CA GLN A 138 27.23 -9.54 3.18
C GLN A 138 27.00 -10.81 2.35
N GLN A 139 25.76 -11.07 1.93
CA GLN A 139 25.37 -12.29 1.22
C GLN A 139 25.34 -12.12 -0.30
N TYR A 140 25.18 -10.89 -0.80
CA TYR A 140 24.89 -10.65 -2.20
C TYR A 140 25.69 -9.43 -2.68
N LYS A 141 26.60 -9.65 -3.63
CA LYS A 141 27.35 -8.58 -4.28
C LYS A 141 26.42 -7.65 -5.06
N ASN A 142 26.71 -6.36 -5.09
CA ASN A 142 25.95 -5.33 -5.77
C ASN A 142 24.49 -5.24 -5.26
N PHE A 143 24.32 -5.49 -3.97
CA PHE A 143 23.03 -5.46 -3.29
C PHE A 143 23.12 -4.58 -2.04
N TYR A 144 22.59 -3.36 -2.13
CA TYR A 144 22.72 -2.35 -1.10
C TYR A 144 21.44 -2.24 -0.29
N THR A 145 21.59 -2.14 1.03
CA THR A 145 20.46 -2.02 1.96
C THR A 145 20.66 -0.88 2.94
N ALA A 146 19.55 -0.30 3.39
CA ALA A 146 19.55 0.65 4.49
C ALA A 146 18.21 0.62 5.22
N GLY A 147 18.20 0.88 6.53
CA GLY A 147 16.97 1.02 7.31
C GLY A 147 17.03 0.32 8.65
N THR A 148 15.89 -0.19 9.07
CA THR A 148 15.67 -0.79 10.39
C THR A 148 15.20 -2.23 10.26
N THR A 149 15.13 -2.92 11.39
CA THR A 149 14.52 -4.26 11.50
C THR A 149 13.04 -4.29 11.08
N TYR A 150 12.34 -3.15 11.07
CA TYR A 150 10.92 -3.06 10.71
C TYR A 150 10.69 -2.68 9.25
N LYS A 151 11.51 -1.78 8.72
CA LYS A 151 11.45 -1.31 7.33
C LYS A 151 12.86 -1.12 6.80
N SER A 152 13.17 -1.70 5.65
CA SER A 152 14.43 -1.46 4.94
C SER A 152 14.18 -1.09 3.48
N LEU A 153 15.13 -0.36 2.92
CA LEU A 153 15.30 -0.15 1.50
C LEU A 153 16.30 -1.18 0.97
N LYS A 154 16.09 -1.61 -0.27
CA LYS A 154 16.95 -2.47 -1.08
C LYS A 154 17.18 -1.78 -2.42
N ILE A 155 18.43 -1.65 -2.83
CA ILE A 155 18.83 -1.12 -4.13
C ILE A 155 19.90 -2.05 -4.70
N TYR A 156 19.66 -2.66 -5.85
CA TYR A 156 20.56 -3.69 -6.34
C TYR A 156 20.53 -3.86 -7.86
N ASN A 157 21.57 -4.51 -8.38
CA ASN A 157 21.68 -4.85 -9.80
C ASN A 157 20.79 -6.06 -10.12
N LYS A 158 19.61 -5.80 -10.68
CA LYS A 158 18.67 -6.88 -11.01
C LYS A 158 19.13 -7.71 -12.20
N THR A 159 19.85 -7.08 -13.13
CA THR A 159 20.46 -7.79 -14.27
C THR A 159 21.41 -8.87 -13.77
N GLN A 160 22.24 -8.55 -12.78
CA GLN A 160 23.14 -9.55 -12.18
C GLN A 160 22.40 -10.60 -11.35
N ASP A 161 21.40 -10.19 -10.58
CA ASP A 161 20.60 -11.08 -9.72
C ASP A 161 19.79 -12.11 -10.53
N CYS A 162 19.29 -11.73 -11.71
CA CYS A 162 18.47 -12.61 -12.54
C CYS A 162 18.83 -12.50 -14.03
N LYS A 163 20.09 -12.83 -14.38
CA LYS A 163 20.67 -12.66 -15.72
C LYS A 163 19.82 -13.19 -16.88
N LYS A 164 19.11 -14.30 -16.69
CA LYS A 164 18.32 -14.95 -17.75
C LYS A 164 17.01 -14.22 -18.08
N HIS A 165 16.49 -13.41 -17.16
CA HIS A 165 15.12 -12.87 -17.26
C HIS A 165 15.04 -11.35 -17.04
N ALA A 166 16.07 -10.75 -16.45
CA ALA A 166 16.17 -9.31 -16.29
C ALA A 166 16.66 -8.67 -17.59
N LEU A 167 16.08 -7.52 -17.94
CA LEU A 167 16.63 -6.67 -18.99
C LEU A 167 18.03 -6.19 -18.58
N GLN A 168 18.88 -5.93 -19.58
CA GLN A 168 20.21 -5.40 -19.32
C GLN A 168 20.12 -4.03 -18.63
N ASN A 169 21.04 -3.78 -17.70
CA ASN A 169 21.14 -2.51 -16.97
C ASN A 169 19.88 -2.13 -16.17
N THR A 170 19.30 -3.12 -15.49
CA THR A 170 18.13 -2.95 -14.62
C THR A 170 18.55 -2.70 -13.18
N LEU A 171 18.31 -1.49 -12.68
CA LEU A 171 18.39 -1.17 -11.25
C LEU A 171 17.06 -1.55 -10.58
N ARG A 172 17.11 -2.29 -9.47
CA ARG A 172 15.93 -2.51 -8.63
C ARG A 172 15.91 -1.55 -7.46
N PHE A 173 14.78 -0.88 -7.25
CA PHE A 173 14.53 -0.05 -6.07
C PHE A 173 13.32 -0.57 -5.31
N GLU A 174 13.54 -1.14 -4.12
CA GLU A 174 12.53 -1.86 -3.34
C GLU A 174 12.49 -1.43 -1.89
N ALA A 175 11.30 -1.23 -1.34
CA ALA A 175 11.05 -1.12 0.09
C ALA A 175 10.51 -2.43 0.64
N LYS A 176 11.09 -2.90 1.75
CA LYS A 176 10.67 -4.09 2.49
C LYS A 176 10.07 -3.67 3.83
N ALA A 177 8.79 -3.93 4.03
CA ALA A 177 8.12 -3.86 5.31
C ALA A 177 8.11 -5.26 5.95
N ARG A 178 8.72 -5.41 7.12
CA ARG A 178 8.78 -6.70 7.86
C ARG A 178 7.73 -6.81 8.95
N LYS A 179 7.06 -5.71 9.28
CA LYS A 179 6.04 -5.64 10.34
C LYS A 179 4.79 -4.92 9.86
N SER A 180 3.64 -5.40 10.32
CA SER A 180 2.33 -4.86 9.95
C SER A 180 2.18 -3.38 10.32
N GLN A 181 2.76 -2.91 11.42
CA GLN A 181 2.69 -1.49 11.83
C GLN A 181 3.25 -0.54 10.76
N VAL A 182 4.22 -0.99 9.94
CA VAL A 182 4.75 -0.19 8.83
C VAL A 182 3.72 -0.06 7.71
N LEU A 183 2.98 -1.15 7.44
CA LEU A 183 1.96 -1.24 6.40
C LEU A 183 0.66 -0.54 6.80
N GLN A 184 0.31 -0.57 8.08
CA GLN A 184 -0.86 0.12 8.62
C GLN A 184 -0.75 1.65 8.47
N LYS A 185 0.47 2.21 8.49
CA LYS A 185 0.71 3.63 8.17
C LYS A 185 0.42 3.99 6.70
N LEU A 186 0.35 2.97 5.84
CA LEU A 186 -0.08 3.06 4.45
C LEU A 186 -1.52 2.54 4.26
N ASP A 187 -2.24 2.34 5.37
CA ASP A 187 -3.58 1.71 5.49
C ASP A 187 -3.73 0.45 4.64
N ILE A 188 -2.74 -0.43 4.81
CA ILE A 188 -2.76 -1.81 4.37
C ILE A 188 -2.86 -2.67 5.63
N TYR A 189 -4.03 -3.26 5.84
CA TYR A 189 -4.29 -4.11 7.00
C TYR A 189 -4.49 -5.55 6.59
N THR A 190 -5.25 -5.76 5.51
CA THR A 190 -5.72 -7.08 5.10
C THR A 190 -5.42 -7.35 3.63
N LEU A 191 -5.55 -8.61 3.21
CA LEU A 191 -5.42 -8.99 1.81
C LEU A 191 -6.43 -8.25 0.92
N GLU A 192 -7.63 -7.93 1.45
CA GLU A 192 -8.61 -7.09 0.72
C GLU A 192 -8.02 -5.74 0.31
N ASP A 193 -7.22 -5.11 1.16
CA ASP A 193 -6.62 -3.82 0.82
C ASP A 193 -5.63 -3.95 -0.35
N LEU A 194 -4.98 -5.09 -0.53
CA LEU A 194 -4.06 -5.31 -1.67
C LEU A 194 -4.80 -5.49 -3.01
N LEU A 195 -6.11 -5.74 -3.01
CA LEU A 195 -6.92 -5.81 -4.22
C LEU A 195 -7.34 -4.43 -4.73
N GLU A 196 -7.14 -3.38 -3.93
CA GLU A 196 -7.59 -2.03 -4.23
C GLU A 196 -6.50 -1.23 -4.97
N PRO A 197 -6.74 -0.68 -6.17
CA PRO A 197 -5.72 0.09 -6.91
C PRO A 197 -5.15 1.29 -6.13
N VAL A 198 -5.97 1.92 -5.27
CA VAL A 198 -5.52 3.03 -4.38
C VAL A 198 -4.38 2.62 -3.45
N THR A 199 -4.25 1.34 -3.12
CA THR A 199 -3.13 0.83 -2.32
C THR A 199 -1.81 1.00 -3.03
N TYR A 200 -1.77 0.71 -4.33
CA TYR A 200 -0.56 0.83 -5.14
C TYR A 200 -0.13 2.28 -5.31
N LEU A 201 -1.06 3.24 -5.26
CA LEU A 201 -0.75 4.67 -5.22
C LEU A 201 -0.05 5.07 -3.92
N ARG A 202 -0.51 4.55 -2.78
CA ARG A 202 0.13 4.77 -1.47
C ARG A 202 1.51 4.13 -1.40
N LEU A 203 1.68 2.97 -2.02
CA LEU A 203 2.99 2.32 -2.15
C LEU A 203 3.94 3.11 -3.05
N ALA A 204 3.44 3.67 -4.16
CA ALA A 204 4.19 4.55 -5.06
C ALA A 204 4.68 5.82 -4.35
N ASP A 205 3.79 6.52 -3.65
CA ASP A 205 4.16 7.70 -2.83
C ASP A 205 5.19 7.33 -1.76
N SER A 206 5.03 6.17 -1.10
CA SER A 206 6.02 5.65 -0.15
C SER A 206 7.38 5.42 -0.82
N LEU A 207 7.46 4.88 -2.04
CA LEU A 207 8.74 4.70 -2.75
C LEU A 207 9.38 6.04 -3.09
N PHE A 208 8.60 7.00 -3.59
CA PHE A 208 9.09 8.35 -3.87
C PHE A 208 9.68 9.03 -2.63
N LEU A 209 8.97 8.97 -1.50
CA LEU A 209 9.45 9.52 -0.22
C LEU A 209 10.71 8.80 0.30
N GLN A 210 10.97 7.56 -0.13
CA GLN A 210 12.20 6.85 0.20
C GLN A 210 13.34 7.31 -0.71
N TRP A 211 13.08 7.59 -1.98
CA TRP A 211 14.06 8.18 -2.91
C TRP A 211 14.53 9.56 -2.44
N GLU A 212 13.62 10.42 -1.97
CA GLU A 212 13.95 11.74 -1.40
C GLU A 212 14.92 11.66 -0.21
N LYS A 213 15.08 10.49 0.42
CA LYS A 213 16.05 10.26 1.50
C LYS A 213 17.43 9.85 0.99
N ILE A 214 17.55 9.37 -0.25
CA ILE A 214 18.82 8.97 -0.84
C ILE A 214 19.73 10.17 -1.04
N LEU A 215 20.98 9.99 -0.66
CA LEU A 215 22.10 10.86 -0.97
C LEU A 215 23.14 9.99 -1.68
N LEU A 216 23.50 10.39 -2.89
CA LEU A 216 24.51 9.76 -3.73
C LEU A 216 25.57 10.78 -4.13
N PHE A 217 26.78 10.30 -4.36
CA PHE A 217 27.91 11.07 -4.86
C PHE A 217 28.13 10.67 -6.31
N ASP A 218 27.84 11.57 -7.23
CA ASP A 218 28.04 11.36 -8.65
C ASP A 218 29.49 11.70 -9.00
N PHE A 219 30.38 10.72 -8.94
CA PHE A 219 31.83 10.91 -9.10
C PHE A 219 32.27 11.38 -10.49
N LYS A 220 31.34 11.45 -11.46
CA LYS A 220 31.60 12.05 -12.78
C LYS A 220 31.42 13.56 -12.76
N LEU A 221 30.80 14.12 -11.73
CA LEU A 221 30.64 15.57 -11.58
C LEU A 221 31.86 16.21 -10.92
N THR A 222 32.32 17.32 -11.49
CA THR A 222 33.37 18.18 -10.92
C THR A 222 32.77 19.34 -10.12
N GLY A 223 33.54 19.92 -9.19
CA GLY A 223 33.10 21.06 -8.37
C GLY A 223 32.25 20.68 -7.14
N PHE A 224 32.23 19.39 -6.78
CA PHE A 224 31.52 18.84 -5.62
C PHE A 224 32.45 18.06 -4.68
N GLU A 225 33.76 18.32 -4.75
CA GLU A 225 34.81 17.56 -4.06
C GLU A 225 34.57 17.52 -2.54
N LYS A 226 34.09 18.64 -1.98
CA LYS A 226 33.71 18.74 -0.56
C LYS A 226 32.48 17.90 -0.23
N GLU A 227 31.39 18.08 -0.98
CA GLU A 227 30.14 17.35 -0.77
C GLU A 227 30.27 15.85 -1.10
N HIS A 228 31.27 15.42 -1.87
CA HIS A 228 31.55 14.00 -2.18
C HIS A 228 32.49 13.33 -1.18
N GLN A 229 32.77 13.98 -0.04
CA GLN A 229 33.47 13.37 1.09
C GLN A 229 32.46 12.86 2.13
N THR A 230 32.67 11.64 2.62
CA THR A 230 31.76 11.05 3.62
C THR A 230 31.81 11.84 4.93
N GLU A 231 32.98 12.33 5.30
CA GLU A 231 33.28 13.07 6.53
C GLU A 231 32.44 14.35 6.62
N PHE A 232 32.30 15.10 5.53
CA PHE A 232 31.45 16.29 5.45
C PHE A 232 30.02 16.01 5.96
N TRP A 233 29.45 14.87 5.57
CA TRP A 233 28.11 14.48 5.98
C TRP A 233 28.03 13.94 7.41
N LEU A 234 29.06 13.21 7.86
CA LEU A 234 29.13 12.76 9.25
C LEU A 234 29.23 13.94 10.22
N ASP A 235 30.01 14.96 9.86
CA ASP A 235 30.13 16.18 10.65
C ASP A 235 28.79 16.94 10.70
N ALA A 236 28.09 17.01 9.56
CA ALA A 236 26.74 17.56 9.50
C ALA A 236 25.72 16.76 10.35
N MET A 237 25.94 15.47 10.61
CA MET A 237 25.10 14.67 11.51
C MET A 237 25.44 14.89 12.99
N LYS A 238 26.72 15.10 13.32
CA LYS A 238 27.21 15.36 14.69
C LYS A 238 27.00 16.80 15.16
N HIS A 239 26.72 17.71 14.24
CA HIS A 239 26.49 19.11 14.52
C HIS A 239 25.33 19.33 15.53
N LYS A 240 25.44 20.36 16.37
CA LYS A 240 24.45 20.70 17.41
C LYS A 240 23.04 20.93 16.85
N ASP A 241 22.94 21.52 15.65
CA ASP A 241 21.68 21.65 14.93
C ASP A 241 21.25 20.30 14.32
N ARG A 242 20.18 19.72 14.89
CA ARG A 242 19.54 18.47 14.44
C ARG A 242 19.16 18.46 12.95
N ASN A 243 18.95 19.62 12.34
CA ASN A 243 18.52 19.79 10.95
C ASN A 243 19.68 20.01 9.98
N LYS A 244 20.92 20.20 10.47
CA LYS A 244 22.10 20.53 9.66
C LYS A 244 22.28 19.61 8.46
N PHE A 245 22.28 18.30 8.68
CA PHE A 245 22.36 17.30 7.60
C PHE A 245 21.30 17.51 6.50
N SER A 246 20.04 17.74 6.87
CA SER A 246 18.95 17.90 5.91
C SER A 246 19.09 19.21 5.12
N ASN A 247 19.56 20.26 5.79
CA ASN A 247 19.81 21.56 5.18
C ASN A 247 20.97 21.51 4.19
N GLU A 248 22.09 20.87 4.55
CA GLU A 248 23.21 20.68 3.62
C GLU A 248 22.82 19.79 2.44
N LYS A 249 22.00 18.75 2.66
CA LYS A 249 21.45 17.94 1.57
C LYS A 249 20.63 18.78 0.60
N LYS A 250 19.76 19.64 1.13
CA LYS A 250 18.95 20.54 0.32
C LYS A 250 19.82 21.46 -0.54
N LYS A 251 20.88 22.06 0.04
CA LYS A 251 21.84 22.90 -0.70
C LYS A 251 22.58 22.12 -1.78
N TYR A 252 23.06 20.92 -1.45
CA TYR A 252 23.72 20.04 -2.42
C TYR A 252 22.80 19.74 -3.60
N LEU A 253 21.56 19.29 -3.35
CA LEU A 253 20.59 19.01 -4.41
C LEU A 253 20.19 20.25 -5.22
N GLN A 254 20.26 21.45 -4.65
CA GLN A 254 20.01 22.70 -5.37
C GLN A 254 21.14 23.07 -6.34
N LYS A 255 22.38 22.71 -6.01
CA LYS A 255 23.55 22.94 -6.86
C LYS A 255 23.69 21.92 -7.98
N LEU A 256 23.14 20.71 -7.81
CA LEU A 256 23.26 19.64 -8.80
C LEU A 256 22.60 20.02 -10.15
N PRO A 257 23.27 19.77 -11.29
CA PRO A 257 22.67 19.87 -12.62
C PRO A 257 21.44 18.98 -12.76
N LYS A 258 20.46 19.33 -13.60
CA LYS A 258 19.23 18.53 -13.80
C LYS A 258 19.48 17.19 -14.48
N GLU A 259 20.59 17.09 -15.18
CA GLU A 259 21.08 15.93 -15.90
C GLU A 259 21.91 15.00 -14.99
N SER A 260 22.22 15.45 -13.76
CA SER A 260 22.96 14.64 -12.77
C SER A 260 22.28 13.30 -12.50
N LEU A 261 23.08 12.33 -12.04
CA LEU A 261 22.59 10.99 -11.81
C LEU A 261 21.38 10.94 -10.87
N TYR A 262 21.38 11.78 -9.83
CA TYR A 262 20.27 11.87 -8.87
C TYR A 262 18.94 12.23 -9.53
N PHE A 263 18.92 13.29 -10.33
CA PHE A 263 17.68 13.76 -10.97
C PHE A 263 17.26 12.86 -12.13
N THR A 264 18.22 12.32 -12.89
CA THR A 264 17.93 11.36 -13.95
C THR A 264 17.25 10.10 -13.39
N LEU A 265 17.80 9.50 -12.33
CA LEU A 265 17.18 8.33 -11.69
C LEU A 265 15.84 8.68 -11.03
N LYS A 266 15.72 9.88 -10.44
CA LYS A 266 14.44 10.37 -9.90
C LYS A 266 13.36 10.42 -10.98
N ASN A 267 13.68 10.98 -12.15
CA ASN A 267 12.73 11.11 -13.26
C ASN A 267 12.33 9.75 -13.83
N GLN A 268 13.26 8.80 -13.90
CA GLN A 268 12.98 7.43 -14.32
C GLN A 268 12.08 6.71 -13.30
N LEU A 269 12.36 6.86 -12.00
CA LEU A 269 11.47 6.38 -10.93
C LEU A 269 10.08 6.98 -11.07
N GLU A 270 9.97 8.31 -11.18
CA GLU A 270 8.67 8.99 -11.36
C GLU A 270 7.92 8.45 -12.60
N THR A 271 8.62 8.14 -13.69
CA THR A 271 8.03 7.54 -14.90
C THR A 271 7.46 6.15 -14.64
N GLU A 272 8.21 5.27 -13.95
CA GLU A 272 7.70 3.95 -13.56
C GLU A 272 6.53 4.04 -12.57
N LEU A 273 6.51 5.06 -11.71
CA LEU A 273 5.38 5.32 -10.82
C LEU A 273 4.15 5.86 -11.58
N LYS A 274 4.32 6.66 -12.64
CA LYS A 274 3.22 7.09 -13.53
C LYS A 274 2.50 5.93 -14.19
N GLU A 275 3.23 4.87 -14.57
CA GLU A 275 2.61 3.68 -15.14
C GLU A 275 1.70 2.96 -14.13
N ILE A 276 2.03 2.98 -12.84
CA ILE A 276 1.13 2.50 -11.77
C ILE A 276 -0.14 3.36 -11.71
N LEU A 277 -0.01 4.66 -11.98
CA LEU A 277 -1.09 5.64 -11.94
C LEU A 277 -2.02 5.59 -13.17
N LYS A 278 -1.57 5.12 -14.34
CA LYS A 278 -2.46 4.87 -15.50
C LYS A 278 -3.54 3.83 -15.20
N TYR A 279 -3.25 2.83 -14.36
CA TYR A 279 -4.25 1.85 -13.92
C TYR A 279 -5.24 2.40 -12.88
N ALA A 280 -4.92 3.54 -12.28
CA ALA A 280 -5.82 4.28 -11.41
C ALA A 280 -6.86 5.11 -12.19
N ASP A 281 -6.73 5.23 -13.51
CA ASP A 281 -7.72 5.92 -14.36
C ASP A 281 -8.98 5.10 -14.65
N LEU A 282 -8.91 3.78 -14.47
CA LEU A 282 -10.08 2.91 -14.46
C LEU A 282 -10.86 3.14 -13.16
N PRO A 283 -12.19 3.30 -13.24
CA PRO A 283 -13.06 4.21 -12.47
C PRO A 283 -12.82 4.27 -10.95
N LEU A 284 -11.67 4.82 -10.52
CA LEU A 284 -11.37 5.11 -9.12
C LEU A 284 -12.36 6.13 -8.53
N VAL A 285 -12.89 7.02 -9.36
CA VAL A 285 -13.82 8.07 -8.91
C VAL A 285 -15.18 7.48 -8.48
N LYS A 286 -15.61 6.33 -9.05
CA LYS A 286 -16.92 5.73 -8.74
C LYS A 286 -16.89 4.74 -7.56
N ARG A 287 -15.73 4.16 -7.22
CA ARG A 287 -15.61 3.08 -6.19
C ARG A 287 -14.88 3.47 -4.91
N VAL A 288 -14.18 4.61 -4.85
CA VAL A 288 -13.49 5.02 -3.62
C VAL A 288 -14.52 5.39 -2.55
N LYS A 289 -14.63 4.53 -1.52
CA LYS A 289 -15.46 4.78 -0.33
C LYS A 289 -15.11 6.15 0.28
N ASN A 290 -16.11 6.90 0.75
CA ASN A 290 -15.95 8.26 1.29
C ASN A 290 -14.80 8.42 2.31
N ASN A 291 -14.51 7.38 3.10
CA ASN A 291 -13.43 7.38 4.08
C ASN A 291 -12.02 7.30 3.46
N LYS A 292 -11.84 6.67 2.29
CA LYS A 292 -10.55 6.58 1.57
C LYS A 292 -10.32 7.78 0.62
N LYS A 293 -11.36 8.56 0.33
CA LYS A 293 -11.35 9.73 -0.60
C LYS A 293 -10.39 10.85 -0.17
N LYS A 294 -10.43 11.28 1.10
CA LYS A 294 -9.57 12.36 1.63
C LYS A 294 -8.07 12.01 1.52
N GLN A 295 -7.75 10.73 1.69
CA GLN A 295 -6.39 10.24 1.63
C GLN A 295 -5.87 10.10 0.20
N LEU A 296 -6.72 9.66 -0.73
CA LEU A 296 -6.41 9.66 -2.15
C LEU A 296 -6.13 11.09 -2.64
N ILE A 297 -6.93 12.08 -2.22
CA ILE A 297 -6.65 13.51 -2.52
C ILE A 297 -5.28 13.94 -1.99
N LYS A 298 -4.88 13.50 -0.80
CA LYS A 298 -3.54 13.80 -0.26
C LYS A 298 -2.43 13.17 -1.11
N VAL A 299 -2.57 11.91 -1.51
CA VAL A 299 -1.61 11.23 -2.39
C VAL A 299 -1.53 11.93 -3.74
N LEU A 300 -2.67 12.28 -4.36
CA LEU A 300 -2.71 13.00 -5.64
C LEU A 300 -2.06 14.38 -5.54
N LYS A 301 -2.24 15.09 -4.42
CA LYS A 301 -1.52 16.36 -4.16
C LYS A 301 -0.01 16.17 -4.08
N ASN A 302 0.46 15.10 -3.42
CA ASN A 302 1.89 14.79 -3.36
C ASN A 302 2.45 14.51 -4.75
N VAL A 303 1.73 13.70 -5.54
CA VAL A 303 2.10 13.37 -6.92
C VAL A 303 2.10 14.62 -7.81
N LYS A 304 1.13 15.53 -7.66
CA LYS A 304 1.11 16.83 -8.35
C LYS A 304 2.36 17.68 -8.09
N ASN A 305 2.97 17.55 -6.90
CA ASN A 305 4.16 18.29 -6.49
C ASN A 305 5.47 17.62 -6.93
N MET A 306 5.42 16.44 -7.56
CA MET A 306 6.58 15.78 -8.19
C MET A 306 6.97 16.51 -9.49
N GLN A 307 8.20 16.31 -10.00
CA GLN A 307 8.66 16.93 -11.24
C GLN A 307 8.15 16.17 -12.47
N ILE A 308 6.83 16.12 -12.60
CA ILE A 308 6.11 15.46 -13.68
C ILE A 308 5.84 16.41 -14.85
N ASP A 309 5.72 15.86 -16.06
CA ASP A 309 5.36 16.62 -17.25
C ASP A 309 3.97 17.28 -17.10
N SER A 310 3.75 18.33 -17.89
CA SER A 310 2.55 19.15 -17.86
C SER A 310 1.28 18.32 -18.05
N SER A 311 1.28 17.37 -18.99
CA SER A 311 0.11 16.52 -19.28
C SER A 311 -0.29 15.66 -18.07
N THR A 312 0.69 15.06 -17.41
CA THR A 312 0.49 14.27 -16.19
C THR A 312 0.03 15.15 -15.03
N LYS A 313 0.54 16.38 -14.93
CA LYS A 313 0.11 17.35 -13.90
C LYS A 313 -1.35 17.78 -14.08
N TYR A 314 -1.77 18.04 -15.32
CA TYR A 314 -3.17 18.32 -15.65
C TYR A 314 -4.06 17.14 -15.32
N HIS A 315 -3.61 15.93 -15.64
CA HIS A 315 -4.33 14.69 -15.35
C HIS A 315 -4.57 14.49 -13.85
N TYR A 316 -3.57 14.70 -12.99
CA TYR A 316 -3.79 14.64 -11.54
C TYR A 316 -4.66 15.74 -11.00
N ALA A 317 -4.54 16.96 -11.53
CA ALA A 317 -5.45 18.05 -11.17
C ALA A 317 -6.89 17.69 -11.56
N TYR A 318 -7.09 17.07 -12.71
CA TYR A 318 -8.37 16.55 -13.16
C TYR A 318 -8.91 15.45 -12.24
N LEU A 319 -8.11 14.42 -11.93
CA LEU A 319 -8.51 13.35 -10.99
C LEU A 319 -8.80 13.88 -9.58
N GLU A 320 -8.00 14.82 -9.08
CA GLU A 320 -8.24 15.49 -7.78
C GLU A 320 -9.57 16.24 -7.80
N ASN A 321 -9.88 16.94 -8.90
CA ASN A 321 -11.10 17.69 -9.10
C ASN A 321 -12.33 16.76 -9.23
N GLN A 322 -12.23 15.71 -10.05
CA GLN A 322 -13.25 14.66 -10.18
C GLN A 322 -13.53 13.98 -8.84
N LEU A 323 -12.50 13.71 -8.03
CA LEU A 323 -12.68 13.20 -6.69
C LEU A 323 -13.39 14.24 -5.82
N LYS A 324 -12.92 15.48 -5.70
CA LYS A 324 -13.60 16.50 -4.89
C LYS A 324 -15.10 16.59 -5.22
N ASN A 325 -15.44 16.56 -6.51
CA ASN A 325 -16.81 16.69 -6.99
C ASN A 325 -17.62 15.38 -7.00
N SER A 326 -17.01 14.22 -6.70
CA SER A 326 -17.76 12.96 -6.70
C SER A 326 -18.84 12.97 -5.61
N PRO A 327 -20.05 12.45 -5.91
CA PRO A 327 -21.17 12.48 -4.98
C PRO A 327 -20.80 11.74 -3.69
N ARG A 328 -20.92 12.42 -2.55
CA ARG A 328 -20.65 11.80 -1.25
C ARG A 328 -21.85 10.98 -0.89
N ILE A 329 -21.70 9.67 -0.72
CA ILE A 329 -22.83 8.77 -0.45
C ILE A 329 -22.91 8.36 1.03
N CYS A 330 -24.09 8.39 1.63
CA CYS A 330 -24.33 7.86 2.97
C CYS A 330 -24.01 6.35 3.03
N LEU A 331 -23.19 5.95 4.00
CA LEU A 331 -22.74 4.56 4.15
C LEU A 331 -23.88 3.55 4.42
N ILE A 332 -25.04 4.01 4.89
CA ILE A 332 -26.17 3.17 5.29
C ILE A 332 -27.31 3.23 4.28
N THR A 333 -27.67 4.42 3.81
CA THR A 333 -28.82 4.60 2.92
C THR A 333 -28.45 4.55 1.44
N GLY A 334 -27.17 4.76 1.08
CA GLY A 334 -26.77 4.87 -0.33
C GLY A 334 -27.15 6.21 -0.97
N VAL A 335 -27.66 7.16 -0.20
CA VAL A 335 -28.14 8.47 -0.69
C VAL A 335 -27.00 9.46 -0.81
N ASN A 336 -27.06 10.34 -1.81
CA ASN A 336 -26.14 11.46 -1.93
C ASN A 336 -26.31 12.46 -0.76
N ILE A 337 -25.25 12.64 0.02
CA ILE A 337 -25.12 13.55 1.15
C ILE A 337 -24.15 14.71 0.86
N SER A 338 -23.85 14.99 -0.42
CA SER A 338 -22.96 16.09 -0.83
C SER A 338 -23.41 17.47 -0.33
N MET A 339 -24.70 17.64 -0.04
CA MET A 339 -25.26 18.88 0.54
C MET A 339 -25.02 19.04 2.06
N GLN A 340 -24.51 18.01 2.75
CA GLN A 340 -24.20 18.08 4.19
C GLN A 340 -22.77 18.61 4.44
N LYS A 341 -22.38 18.78 5.72
CA LYS A 341 -20.98 19.10 6.09
C LYS A 341 -20.00 18.07 5.53
N GLU A 342 -18.78 18.50 5.14
CA GLU A 342 -17.79 17.66 4.44
C GLU A 342 -17.45 16.34 5.14
N ASP A 343 -17.39 16.37 6.47
CA ASP A 343 -17.09 15.24 7.36
C ASP A 343 -18.26 14.28 7.58
N SER A 344 -19.45 14.60 7.05
CA SER A 344 -20.61 13.71 7.12
C SER A 344 -20.39 12.45 6.30
N PHE A 345 -20.55 11.29 6.94
CA PHE A 345 -20.53 9.97 6.29
C PHE A 345 -21.88 9.23 6.39
N LEU A 346 -22.84 9.80 7.13
CA LEU A 346 -24.22 9.33 7.23
C LEU A 346 -25.20 10.43 6.81
N LEU A 347 -26.39 10.03 6.35
CA LEU A 347 -27.52 10.92 6.14
C LEU A 347 -27.98 11.45 7.50
N SER A 348 -27.94 12.77 7.65
CA SER A 348 -28.24 13.48 8.90
C SER A 348 -29.57 14.21 8.80
N HIS A 349 -29.99 14.87 9.89
CA HIS A 349 -31.15 15.77 9.89
C HIS A 349 -31.11 16.78 8.73
N THR A 350 -29.94 17.37 8.44
CA THR A 350 -29.77 18.32 7.34
C THR A 350 -30.04 17.66 5.99
N GLY A 351 -29.55 16.45 5.76
CA GLY A 351 -29.81 15.72 4.53
C GLY A 351 -31.27 15.29 4.40
N LEU A 352 -31.91 14.87 5.48
CA LEU A 352 -33.32 14.50 5.48
C LEU A 352 -34.24 15.71 5.22
N LYS A 353 -33.97 16.86 5.86
CA LYS A 353 -34.67 18.13 5.58
C LYS A 353 -34.48 18.58 4.14
N TYR A 354 -33.29 18.35 3.59
CA TYR A 354 -33.02 18.65 2.18
C TYR A 354 -33.86 17.76 1.27
N LEU A 355 -33.83 16.43 1.46
CA LEU A 355 -34.62 15.48 0.65
C LEU A 355 -36.12 15.74 0.74
N LEU A 356 -36.63 16.08 1.92
CA LEU A 356 -38.04 16.44 2.08
C LEU A 356 -38.45 17.60 1.15
N LYS A 357 -37.54 18.55 0.91
CA LYS A 357 -37.77 19.71 0.04
C LYS A 357 -37.47 19.46 -1.43
N THR A 358 -36.49 18.62 -1.75
CA THR A 358 -35.94 18.50 -3.12
C THR A 358 -36.22 17.16 -3.81
N ASP A 359 -36.43 16.09 -3.06
CA ASP A 359 -36.72 14.74 -3.58
C ASP A 359 -37.59 13.98 -2.57
N PHE A 360 -38.87 14.32 -2.54
CA PHE A 360 -39.85 13.74 -1.64
C PHE A 360 -39.96 12.22 -1.82
N SER A 361 -39.83 11.70 -3.04
CA SER A 361 -39.86 10.25 -3.31
C SER A 361 -38.71 9.52 -2.61
N GLN A 362 -37.49 10.07 -2.67
CA GLN A 362 -36.35 9.50 -1.98
C GLN A 362 -36.46 9.65 -0.46
N PHE A 363 -36.99 10.79 0.03
CA PHE A 363 -37.32 10.96 1.45
C PHE A 363 -38.29 9.87 1.92
N GLU A 364 -39.38 9.63 1.20
CA GLU A 364 -40.38 8.61 1.51
C GLU A 364 -39.80 7.20 1.55
N LYS A 365 -38.95 6.84 0.58
CA LYS A 365 -38.24 5.55 0.58
C LYS A 365 -37.38 5.36 1.83
N ILE A 366 -36.68 6.42 2.26
CA ILE A 366 -35.84 6.38 3.47
C ILE A 366 -36.74 6.32 4.70
N ARG A 367 -37.79 7.14 4.77
CA ARG A 367 -38.77 7.15 5.86
C ARG A 367 -39.32 5.75 6.07
N ASN A 368 -39.88 5.12 5.04
CA ASN A 368 -40.49 3.80 5.14
C ASN A 368 -39.52 2.71 5.61
N LYS A 369 -38.21 2.86 5.31
CA LYS A 369 -37.18 1.88 5.66
C LYS A 369 -36.54 2.11 7.05
N PHE A 370 -36.57 3.32 7.57
CA PHE A 370 -35.80 3.70 8.77
C PHE A 370 -36.65 4.27 9.90
N ILE A 371 -37.89 4.72 9.66
CA ILE A 371 -38.77 5.17 10.73
C ILE A 371 -39.34 3.99 11.51
N TYR A 372 -39.35 4.08 12.84
CA TYR A 372 -40.04 3.10 13.68
C TYR A 372 -41.57 3.30 13.59
N PRO A 373 -42.39 2.22 13.65
CA PRO A 373 -43.85 2.31 13.50
C PRO A 373 -44.51 3.34 14.43
N LYS A 374 -44.07 3.41 15.69
CA LYS A 374 -44.59 4.36 16.70
C LYS A 374 -44.38 5.84 16.35
N TYR A 375 -43.50 6.16 15.42
CA TYR A 375 -43.20 7.54 15.02
C TYR A 375 -43.82 7.94 13.68
N ARG A 376 -44.50 7.04 12.96
CA ARG A 376 -45.02 7.30 11.60
C ARG A 376 -46.08 8.40 11.52
N PHE A 377 -46.80 8.61 12.61
CA PHE A 377 -47.90 9.57 12.69
C PHE A 377 -47.56 10.81 13.53
N LEU A 378 -46.29 10.95 13.95
CA LEU A 378 -45.84 12.14 14.67
C LEU A 378 -45.47 13.29 13.73
N ASP A 379 -45.22 14.46 14.28
CA ASP A 379 -44.77 15.62 13.52
C ASP A 379 -43.50 15.34 12.71
N ILE A 380 -43.40 15.94 11.53
CA ILE A 380 -42.36 15.68 10.54
C ILE A 380 -40.95 15.94 11.09
N GLU A 381 -40.77 16.90 11.99
CA GLU A 381 -39.48 17.17 12.63
C GLU A 381 -39.07 16.03 13.57
N ILE A 382 -40.04 15.45 14.29
CA ILE A 382 -39.83 14.26 15.12
C ILE A 382 -39.49 13.06 14.23
N GLN A 383 -40.21 12.88 13.11
CA GLN A 383 -39.91 11.82 12.15
C GLN A 383 -38.48 11.93 11.62
N ILE A 384 -38.04 13.12 11.20
CA ILE A 384 -36.68 13.37 10.69
C ILE A 384 -35.63 13.02 11.75
N LYS A 385 -35.86 13.43 13.00
CA LYS A 385 -34.96 13.12 14.13
C LYS A 385 -34.80 11.62 14.32
N GLU A 386 -35.91 10.89 14.38
CA GLU A 386 -35.90 9.46 14.65
C GLU A 386 -35.39 8.64 13.46
N ILE A 387 -35.62 9.09 12.21
CA ILE A 387 -35.00 8.50 11.02
C ILE A 387 -33.47 8.66 11.09
N ALA A 388 -32.96 9.86 11.40
CA ALA A 388 -31.52 10.10 11.53
C ALA A 388 -30.89 9.25 12.65
N HIS A 389 -31.59 9.09 13.79
CA HIS A 389 -31.19 8.19 14.86
C HIS A 389 -31.14 6.74 14.41
N SER A 390 -32.20 6.23 13.78
CA SER A 390 -32.25 4.87 13.23
C SER A 390 -31.11 4.59 12.23
N ILE A 391 -30.76 5.55 11.38
CA ILE A 391 -29.61 5.43 10.46
C ILE A 391 -28.30 5.33 11.24
N ARG A 392 -28.12 6.13 12.30
CA ARG A 392 -26.93 6.06 13.17
C ARG A 392 -26.88 4.74 13.93
N ASP A 393 -28.01 4.28 14.46
CA ASP A 393 -28.10 3.03 15.21
C ASP A 393 -27.81 1.85 14.30
N LYS A 394 -28.34 1.81 13.07
CA LYS A 394 -27.94 0.79 12.08
C LYS A 394 -26.45 0.85 11.75
N ASN A 395 -25.82 2.03 11.74
CA ASN A 395 -24.38 2.13 11.60
C ASN A 395 -23.62 1.61 12.84
N VAL A 396 -24.12 1.85 14.04
CA VAL A 396 -23.56 1.29 15.28
C VAL A 396 -23.72 -0.22 15.31
N ILE A 397 -24.89 -0.76 14.98
CA ILE A 397 -25.16 -2.19 14.84
C ILE A 397 -24.26 -2.79 13.77
N ARG A 398 -24.15 -2.15 12.60
CA ARG A 398 -23.19 -2.57 11.57
C ARG A 398 -21.75 -2.55 12.11
N LYS A 399 -21.34 -1.58 12.92
CA LYS A 399 -20.00 -1.60 13.52
C LYS A 399 -19.83 -2.66 14.60
N ARG A 400 -20.87 -2.97 15.38
CA ARG A 400 -20.88 -4.01 16.42
C ARG A 400 -20.89 -5.42 15.81
N ASN A 401 -21.73 -5.65 14.81
CA ASN A 401 -21.79 -6.89 14.04
C ASN A 401 -20.53 -7.11 13.19
N TYR A 402 -19.76 -6.04 12.92
CA TYR A 402 -18.46 -6.11 12.25
C TYR A 402 -17.27 -5.81 13.19
N ASN A 403 -17.45 -5.92 14.51
CA ASN A 403 -16.36 -5.90 15.48
C ASN A 403 -15.91 -7.34 15.81
N ASN A 404 -14.83 -7.72 15.13
CA ASN A 404 -13.77 -8.68 15.47
C ASN A 404 -14.05 -10.14 15.91
N ASN A 405 -15.26 -10.63 16.22
CA ASN A 405 -15.38 -12.01 16.76
C ASN A 405 -16.69 -12.81 16.52
N GLN A 406 -17.48 -12.60 15.47
CA GLN A 406 -18.55 -13.59 15.16
C GLN A 406 -18.95 -13.69 13.68
N THR A 407 -19.03 -14.94 13.22
CA THR A 407 -19.23 -15.42 11.84
C THR A 407 -20.70 -15.83 11.59
N SER A 408 -21.27 -15.38 10.46
CA SER A 408 -22.65 -15.56 9.96
C SER A 408 -23.71 -14.65 10.63
N ILE A 409 -24.73 -14.11 9.94
CA ILE A 409 -25.74 -14.78 9.10
C ILE A 409 -26.00 -14.01 7.78
N PHE A 410 -25.60 -14.60 6.65
CA PHE A 410 -26.45 -15.26 5.64
C PHE A 410 -25.55 -16.22 4.85
#